data_AF-A0A1V9YEA1-F1
#
_entry.id   AF-A0A1V9YEA1-F1
#
_cell.length_a   1.000
_cell.length_b   1.000
_cell.length_c   1.000
_cell.angle_alpha   90.00
_cell.angle_beta   90.00
_cell.angle_gamma   90.00
#
_symmetry.space_group_name_H-M   'P 1'
#
loop_
_entity.id
_entity.type
_entity.pdbx_description
1 polymer ?
#
loop_
_entity_poly.entity_id
_entity_poly.type
_entity_poly.pdbx_seq_one_letter_code
_entity_poly.pdbx_strand_id
1 'polypeptide(L)'
;MLRALPHLGIPLPSGDTLTGIYFADDSTLLSYDLPSAVEQLGVVQEFCDASGARLNLPKCKTLVLNEHLDPADIDDGGLLRVLASGEPVKFLGVLFGHALPPDHQVHQLNTRFLACFQQWGCRARTIQGRRLLVNTVMLSLLWHVTAVVPVPTAMVAQWQSMVSKNILARKTGSTDRYRPLLPQRWQYDPQVGLGVPHIASKLRTQRLLRLQRLLQGTTAASPPWQELVLRQYARTMGMLSRPSHPFDFLAYAPHHRSTWLHLWELHPLWRDVWSHWASTSPSKRTQVPPSLATALAQPMWLTSDPLFVTDDLQCAGRLANTLDARRWCLHGANNGIRCLGDLI
;
A
#
# COMPACT_ATOMS: atom_id res chain seq x y z
N MET A 1 -14.09 -2.22 28.62
CA MET A 1 -14.93 -1.00 28.69
C MET A 1 -15.29 -0.49 27.31
N LEU A 2 -14.37 0.10 26.53
CA LEU A 2 -14.69 0.64 25.19
C LEU A 2 -15.28 -0.37 24.19
N ARG A 3 -14.80 -1.62 24.16
CA ARG A 3 -15.37 -2.66 23.28
C ARG A 3 -16.82 -3.07 23.61
N ALA A 4 -17.31 -2.72 24.80
CA ALA A 4 -18.69 -2.96 25.20
C ALA A 4 -19.65 -1.84 24.77
N LEU A 5 -19.13 -0.77 24.16
CA LEU A 5 -19.88 0.39 23.68
C LEU A 5 -19.76 0.51 22.15
N PRO A 6 -20.34 -0.44 21.37
CA PRO A 6 -20.17 -0.47 19.92
C PRO A 6 -20.76 0.76 19.23
N HIS A 7 -21.79 1.39 19.79
CA HIS A 7 -22.42 2.58 19.20
C HIS A 7 -21.46 3.78 19.09
N LEU A 8 -20.36 3.81 19.85
CA LEU A 8 -19.34 4.86 19.78
C LEU A 8 -18.28 4.61 18.70
N GLY A 9 -18.19 3.40 18.17
CA GLY A 9 -17.13 2.99 17.25
C GLY A 9 -17.47 3.15 15.77
N ILE A 10 -16.51 2.83 14.91
CA ILE A 10 -16.72 2.85 13.45
C ILE A 10 -17.25 1.49 12.98
N PRO A 11 -18.44 1.43 12.33
CA PRO A 11 -18.97 0.18 11.79
C PRO A 11 -18.10 -0.32 10.64
N LEU A 12 -17.75 -1.60 10.69
CA LEU A 12 -16.99 -2.27 9.67
C LEU A 12 -17.91 -2.94 8.65
N PRO A 13 -17.41 -3.08 7.42
CA PRO A 13 -17.89 -4.01 6.42
C PRO A 13 -18.49 -5.35 6.89
N SER A 14 -17.82 -6.03 7.81
CA SER A 14 -18.20 -7.35 8.32
C SER A 14 -19.47 -7.34 9.18
N GLY A 15 -19.95 -6.15 9.57
CA GLY A 15 -21.00 -5.97 10.58
C GLY A 15 -20.44 -5.74 11.99
N ASP A 16 -19.13 -5.96 12.21
CA ASP A 16 -18.48 -5.65 13.47
C ASP A 16 -18.29 -4.14 13.64
N THR A 17 -18.04 -3.68 14.87
CA THR A 17 -17.72 -2.26 15.13
C THR A 17 -16.38 -2.15 15.83
N LEU A 18 -15.52 -1.25 15.34
CA LEU A 18 -14.19 -1.02 15.88
C LEU A 18 -14.14 0.28 16.68
N THR A 19 -13.87 0.16 17.98
CA THR A 19 -13.82 1.33 18.90
C THR A 19 -12.39 1.81 19.19
N GLY A 20 -11.38 1.01 18.87
CA GLY A 20 -10.00 1.42 19.04
C GLY A 20 -8.97 0.35 18.67
N ILE A 21 -7.74 0.81 18.51
CA ILE A 21 -6.54 0.04 18.21
C ILE A 21 -5.53 0.30 19.33
N TYR A 22 -4.92 -0.75 19.86
CA TYR A 22 -4.05 -0.65 21.03
C TYR A 22 -2.71 -1.31 20.74
N PHE A 23 -1.62 -0.60 21.02
CA PHE A 23 -0.27 -1.13 20.91
C PHE A 23 0.56 -0.66 22.12
N ALA A 24 0.79 -1.57 23.07
CA ALA A 24 1.37 -1.23 24.37
C ALA A 24 0.58 -0.09 25.04
N ASP A 25 1.23 1.03 25.37
CA ASP A 25 0.63 2.23 25.96
C ASP A 25 -0.03 3.15 24.91
N ASP A 26 0.35 3.04 23.63
CA ASP A 26 -0.26 3.80 22.55
C ASP A 26 -1.66 3.27 22.26
N SER A 27 -2.68 4.07 22.60
CA SER A 27 -4.09 3.79 22.35
C SER A 27 -4.63 4.75 21.29
N THR A 28 -5.26 4.22 20.25
CA THR A 28 -5.93 4.99 19.21
C THR A 28 -7.41 4.69 19.25
N LEU A 29 -8.20 5.69 19.59
CA LEU A 29 -9.66 5.59 19.60
C LEU A 29 -10.19 5.76 18.18
N LEU A 30 -11.22 4.99 17.85
CA LEU A 30 -11.91 5.07 16.58
C LEU A 30 -13.37 5.36 16.87
N SER A 31 -13.81 6.53 16.42
CA SER A 31 -15.12 7.08 16.78
C SER A 31 -15.93 7.35 15.52
N TYR A 32 -17.24 7.11 15.58
CA TYR A 32 -18.15 7.37 14.46
C TYR A 32 -18.25 8.86 14.13
N ASP A 33 -18.37 9.68 15.17
CA ASP A 33 -18.51 11.13 15.11
C ASP A 33 -17.79 11.81 16.29
N LEU A 34 -17.85 13.15 16.31
CA LEU A 34 -17.20 13.97 17.32
C LEU A 34 -17.78 13.76 18.74
N PRO A 35 -19.12 13.74 18.95
CA PRO A 35 -19.68 13.40 20.26
C PRO A 35 -19.23 12.04 20.79
N SER A 36 -19.21 11.01 19.92
CA SER A 36 -18.72 9.68 20.29
C SER A 36 -17.26 9.71 20.72
N ALA A 37 -16.42 10.52 20.07
CA ALA A 37 -15.02 10.67 20.44
C ALA A 37 -14.84 11.29 21.84
N VAL A 38 -15.65 12.31 22.16
CA VAL A 38 -15.68 12.93 23.49
C VAL A 38 -16.12 11.94 24.55
N GLU A 39 -17.17 11.15 24.29
CA GLU A 39 -17.64 10.12 25.21
C GLU A 39 -16.59 9.01 25.42
N GLN A 40 -15.97 8.53 24.35
CA GLN A 40 -14.88 7.54 24.46
C GLN A 40 -13.71 8.08 25.29
N LEU A 41 -13.37 9.37 25.18
CA LEU A 41 -12.34 9.99 26.00
C LEU A 41 -12.73 10.00 27.49
N GLY A 42 -13.99 10.28 27.81
CA GLY A 42 -14.52 10.19 29.18
C GLY A 42 -14.40 8.78 29.77
N VAL A 43 -14.72 7.75 28.99
CA VAL A 43 -14.57 6.34 29.38
C VAL A 43 -13.10 5.98 29.64
N VAL A 44 -12.17 6.49 28.82
CA VAL A 44 -10.72 6.30 29.04
C VAL A 44 -10.28 7.00 30.32
N GLN A 45 -10.77 8.21 30.58
CA GLN A 45 -10.44 8.95 31.80
C GLN A 45 -10.92 8.21 33.05
N GLU A 46 -12.15 7.71 33.06
CA GLU A 46 -12.69 6.91 34.17
C GLU A 46 -11.83 5.66 34.42
N PHE A 47 -11.43 4.96 33.35
CA PHE A 47 -10.52 3.82 33.46
C PHE A 47 -9.15 4.23 34.02
N CYS A 48 -8.59 5.36 33.57
CA CYS A 48 -7.33 5.89 34.09
C CYS A 48 -7.42 6.20 35.59
N ASP A 49 -8.50 6.86 36.02
CA ASP A 49 -8.74 7.22 37.42
C ASP A 49 -8.87 5.96 38.30
N ALA A 50 -9.58 4.93 37.83
CA ALA A 50 -9.74 3.67 38.54
C ALA A 50 -8.47 2.79 38.58
N SER A 51 -7.65 2.84 37.53
CA SER A 51 -6.42 2.03 37.42
C SER A 51 -5.18 2.70 38.01
N GLY A 52 -5.25 4.00 38.30
CA GLY A 52 -4.09 4.83 38.66
C GLY A 52 -3.19 5.20 37.48
N ALA A 53 -3.60 4.89 36.24
CA ALA A 53 -2.92 5.35 35.04
C ALA A 53 -3.17 6.85 34.80
N ARG A 54 -2.23 7.55 34.15
CA ARG A 54 -2.37 8.97 33.83
C ARG A 54 -2.39 9.22 32.33
N LEU A 55 -3.51 9.72 31.84
CA LEU A 55 -3.65 10.14 30.46
C LEU A 55 -2.83 11.39 30.17
N ASN A 56 -2.04 11.37 29.08
CA ASN A 56 -1.27 12.52 28.63
C ASN A 56 -2.08 13.34 27.61
N LEU A 57 -3.05 14.10 28.10
CA LEU A 57 -3.96 14.91 27.26
C LEU A 57 -3.24 15.79 26.23
N PRO A 58 -2.12 16.50 26.54
CA PRO A 58 -1.41 17.28 25.53
C PRO A 58 -0.87 16.47 24.34
N LYS A 59 -0.63 15.17 24.52
CA LYS A 59 -0.22 14.23 23.46
C LYS A 59 -1.39 13.60 22.72
N CYS A 60 -2.60 13.63 23.28
CA CYS A 60 -3.81 13.19 22.59
C CYS A 60 -4.07 14.13 21.41
N LYS A 61 -4.23 13.55 20.23
CA LYS A 61 -4.45 14.26 18.98
C LYS A 61 -5.61 13.59 18.25
N THR A 62 -6.55 14.38 17.76
CA THR A 62 -7.71 13.90 17.01
C THR A 62 -7.48 14.14 15.53
N LEU A 63 -7.60 13.08 14.74
CA LEU A 63 -7.47 13.11 13.29
C LEU A 63 -8.82 12.86 12.64
N VAL A 64 -9.23 13.76 11.76
CA VAL A 64 -10.42 13.63 10.93
C VAL A 64 -10.11 12.72 9.75
N LEU A 65 -10.89 11.66 9.57
CA LEU A 65 -10.72 10.69 8.48
C LEU A 65 -11.60 10.98 7.26
N ASN A 66 -12.55 11.91 7.37
CA ASN A 66 -13.43 12.29 6.28
C ASN A 66 -12.77 13.38 5.42
N GLU A 67 -12.40 13.05 4.18
CA GLU A 67 -11.76 13.99 3.24
C GLU A 67 -12.67 15.16 2.82
N HIS A 68 -13.98 15.07 3.07
CA HIS A 68 -14.95 16.12 2.73
C HIS A 68 -15.22 17.10 3.87
N LEU A 69 -14.64 16.88 5.06
CA LEU A 69 -14.81 17.73 6.22
C LEU A 69 -13.47 18.42 6.52
N ASP A 70 -13.43 19.74 6.41
CA ASP A 70 -12.24 20.47 6.84
C ASP A 70 -12.15 20.41 8.37
N PRO A 71 -11.02 19.97 8.95
CA PRO A 71 -10.77 20.08 10.38
C PRO A 71 -11.02 21.47 10.98
N ALA A 72 -10.90 22.53 10.18
CA ALA A 72 -11.19 23.91 10.62
C ALA A 72 -12.68 24.16 10.89
N ASP A 73 -13.58 23.39 10.29
CA ASP A 73 -15.03 23.52 10.45
C ASP A 73 -15.58 22.72 11.64
N ILE A 74 -14.70 22.03 12.39
CA ILE A 74 -15.08 21.22 13.53
C ILE A 74 -15.08 22.06 14.80
N ASP A 75 -16.27 22.31 15.34
CA ASP A 75 -16.44 22.83 16.69
C ASP A 75 -16.42 21.67 17.70
N ASP A 76 -15.28 21.47 18.35
CA ASP A 76 -15.10 20.46 19.40
C ASP A 76 -15.29 21.01 20.81
N GLY A 77 -15.74 22.26 20.95
CA GLY A 77 -15.90 22.94 22.23
C GLY A 77 -14.60 23.02 23.04
N GLY A 78 -13.43 22.84 22.42
CA GLY A 78 -12.13 22.78 23.08
C GLY A 78 -11.87 21.48 23.88
N LEU A 79 -12.72 20.47 23.71
CA LEU A 79 -12.62 19.19 24.43
C LEU A 79 -11.59 18.24 23.80
N LEU A 80 -11.33 18.42 22.51
CA LEU A 80 -10.39 17.61 21.75
C LEU A 80 -9.29 18.50 21.17
N ARG A 81 -8.23 17.86 20.69
CA ARG A 81 -7.17 18.55 19.95
C ARG A 81 -7.22 18.08 18.51
N VAL A 82 -8.12 18.66 17.74
CA VAL A 82 -8.26 18.37 16.31
C VAL A 82 -7.03 18.90 15.56
N LEU A 83 -6.40 18.04 14.77
CA LEU A 83 -5.25 18.40 13.95
C LEU A 83 -5.70 19.15 12.70
N ALA A 84 -5.01 20.26 12.40
CA ALA A 84 -5.28 21.03 11.19
C ALA A 84 -4.93 20.24 9.92
N SER A 85 -5.58 20.60 8.81
CA SER A 85 -5.20 20.15 7.47
C SER A 85 -3.71 20.38 7.20
N GLY A 86 -3.01 19.35 6.73
CA GLY A 86 -1.57 19.37 6.46
C GLY A 86 -0.68 19.14 7.69
N GLU A 87 -1.22 19.03 8.91
CA GLU A 87 -0.43 18.68 10.10
C GLU A 87 -0.22 17.16 10.20
N PRO A 88 1.03 16.67 10.25
CA PRO A 88 1.29 15.24 10.38
C PRO A 88 1.25 14.76 11.84
N VAL A 89 0.67 13.59 12.06
CA VAL A 89 0.74 12.79 13.29
C VAL A 89 1.46 11.48 13.04
N LYS A 90 2.28 11.04 14.00
CA LYS A 90 3.02 9.78 13.91
C LYS A 90 2.27 8.67 14.63
N PHE A 91 1.94 7.61 13.90
CA PHE A 91 1.38 6.37 14.45
C PHE A 91 2.29 5.20 14.10
N LEU A 92 2.81 4.51 15.11
CA LEU A 92 3.74 3.37 14.97
C LEU A 92 4.91 3.60 13.99
N GLY A 93 5.43 4.82 13.92
CA GLY A 93 6.55 5.16 13.03
C GLY A 93 6.17 5.69 11.65
N VAL A 94 4.88 5.67 11.29
CA VAL A 94 4.36 6.15 10.00
C VAL A 94 3.59 7.46 10.23
N LEU A 95 3.73 8.44 9.33
CA LEU A 95 2.98 9.69 9.43
C LEU A 95 1.64 9.59 8.71
N PHE A 96 0.63 10.18 9.32
CA PHE A 96 -0.75 10.31 8.85
C PHE A 96 -1.22 11.73 9.11
N GLY A 97 -2.26 12.18 8.42
CA GLY A 97 -2.80 13.53 8.57
C GLY A 97 -3.81 13.84 7.48
N HIS A 98 -4.69 14.79 7.76
CA HIS A 98 -5.68 15.26 6.79
C HIS A 98 -4.98 16.03 5.68
N ALA A 99 -5.28 15.73 4.42
CA ALA A 99 -4.71 16.39 3.23
C ALA A 99 -3.16 16.50 3.22
N LEU A 100 -2.45 15.50 3.75
CA LEU A 100 -0.98 15.48 3.68
C LEU A 100 -0.47 15.27 2.24
N PRO A 101 0.62 15.96 1.84
CA PRO A 101 1.27 15.67 0.56
C PRO A 101 1.71 14.20 0.48
N PRO A 102 1.46 13.50 -0.64
CA PRO A 102 1.73 12.06 -0.77
C PRO A 102 3.21 11.71 -0.58
N ASP A 103 4.11 12.61 -0.94
CA ASP A 103 5.56 12.40 -0.84
C ASP A 103 6.15 12.78 0.53
N HIS A 104 5.35 13.36 1.44
CA HIS A 104 5.86 13.89 2.71
C HIS A 104 6.60 12.82 3.55
N GLN A 105 5.98 11.65 3.72
CA GLN A 105 6.57 10.54 4.46
C GLN A 105 7.88 10.05 3.80
N VAL A 106 7.89 9.97 2.46
CA VAL A 106 9.04 9.47 1.71
C VAL A 106 10.20 10.46 1.77
N HIS A 107 9.93 11.77 1.73
CA HIS A 107 10.95 12.80 1.89
C HIS A 107 11.58 12.78 3.29
N GLN A 108 10.77 12.65 4.35
CA GLN A 108 11.32 12.51 5.70
C GLN A 108 12.18 11.26 5.85
N LEU A 109 11.73 10.13 5.28
CA LEU A 109 12.49 8.89 5.27
C LEU A 109 13.81 9.05 4.52
N ASN A 110 13.80 9.72 3.37
CA ASN A 110 14.99 10.02 2.59
C ASN A 110 16.01 10.85 3.39
N THR A 111 15.57 11.90 4.08
CA THR A 111 16.44 12.73 4.92
C THR A 111 17.15 11.89 5.99
N ARG A 112 16.41 11.04 6.71
CA ARG A 112 16.99 10.13 7.72
C ARG A 112 17.95 9.12 7.11
N PHE A 113 17.57 8.55 5.96
CA PHE A 113 18.38 7.58 5.24
C PHE A 113 19.72 8.19 4.80
N LEU A 114 19.70 9.38 4.18
CA LEU A 114 20.93 10.07 3.75
C LEU A 114 21.80 10.51 4.93
N ALA A 115 21.20 10.99 6.02
CA ALA A 115 21.94 11.35 7.25
C ALA A 115 22.68 10.13 7.84
N CYS A 116 22.10 8.93 7.73
CA CYS A 116 22.73 7.70 8.20
C CYS A 116 24.09 7.43 7.49
N PHE A 117 24.22 7.77 6.21
CA PHE A 117 25.50 7.64 5.48
C PHE A 117 26.57 8.60 6.00
N GLN A 118 26.20 9.79 6.47
CA GLN A 118 27.16 10.72 7.07
C GLN A 118 27.68 10.21 8.41
N GLN A 119 26.80 9.63 9.23
CA GLN A 119 27.15 9.13 10.55
C GLN A 119 27.93 7.80 10.51
N TRP A 120 27.55 6.90 9.61
CA TRP A 120 28.04 5.51 9.61
C TRP A 120 28.91 5.17 8.41
N GLY A 121 28.81 5.90 7.30
CA GLY A 121 29.40 5.52 6.01
C GLY A 121 30.93 5.50 5.98
N CYS A 122 31.61 6.12 6.95
CA CYS A 122 33.07 6.10 7.06
C CYS A 122 33.62 4.90 7.87
N ARG A 123 32.78 4.20 8.65
CA ARG A 123 33.22 3.24 9.68
C ARG A 123 33.73 1.91 9.13
N ALA A 124 33.26 1.48 7.96
CA ALA A 124 33.71 0.24 7.32
C ALA A 124 34.73 0.51 6.21
N ARG A 125 35.86 -0.22 6.23
CA ARG A 125 36.96 -0.05 5.26
C ARG A 125 36.86 -0.98 4.05
N THR A 126 36.40 -2.21 4.24
CA THR A 126 36.30 -3.21 3.16
C THR A 126 34.96 -3.10 2.42
N ILE A 127 34.89 -3.63 1.19
CA ILE A 127 33.61 -3.72 0.44
C ILE A 127 32.60 -4.56 1.23
N GLN A 128 33.03 -5.70 1.78
CA GLN A 128 32.18 -6.59 2.57
C GLN A 128 31.66 -5.92 3.85
N GLY A 129 32.52 -5.21 4.58
CA GLY A 129 32.13 -4.46 5.76
C GLY A 129 31.11 -3.36 5.45
N ARG A 130 31.31 -2.63 4.34
CA ARG A 130 30.35 -1.60 3.89
C ARG A 130 29.02 -2.21 3.47
N ARG A 131 29.05 -3.34 2.75
CA ARG A 131 27.83 -4.08 2.37
C ARG A 131 27.06 -4.53 3.61
N LEU A 132 27.75 -5.07 4.61
CA LEU A 132 27.15 -5.49 5.87
C LEU A 132 26.50 -4.29 6.58
N LEU A 133 27.26 -3.21 6.79
CA LEU A 133 26.80 -1.98 7.44
C LEU A 133 25.57 -1.38 6.73
N VAL A 134 25.60 -1.29 5.40
CA VAL A 134 24.48 -0.78 4.62
C VAL A 134 23.24 -1.66 4.79
N ASN A 135 23.39 -2.99 4.74
CA ASN A 135 22.27 -3.92 4.90
C ASN A 135 21.64 -3.86 6.30
N THR A 136 22.46 -3.84 7.35
CA THR A 136 21.98 -4.00 8.73
C THR A 136 21.51 -2.68 9.34
N VAL A 137 22.21 -1.58 9.04
CA VAL A 137 21.95 -0.27 9.68
C VAL A 137 21.19 0.67 8.74
N MET A 138 21.68 0.88 7.53
CA MET A 138 21.15 1.96 6.68
C MET A 138 19.83 1.56 6.02
N LEU A 139 19.79 0.39 5.40
CA LEU A 139 18.61 -0.10 4.69
C LEU A 139 17.47 -0.52 5.63
N SER A 140 17.79 -0.93 6.86
CA SER A 140 16.77 -1.29 7.85
C SER A 140 15.85 -0.12 8.22
N LEU A 141 16.32 1.13 8.07
CA LEU A 141 15.51 2.35 8.23
C LEU A 141 14.35 2.42 7.24
N LEU A 142 14.50 1.84 6.04
CA LEU A 142 13.50 1.93 4.98
C LEU A 142 12.34 0.95 5.21
N TRP A 143 12.65 -0.29 5.58
CA TRP A 143 11.74 -1.42 5.38
C TRP A 143 10.42 -1.34 6.12
N HIS A 144 10.40 -0.74 7.32
CA HIS A 144 9.18 -0.55 8.09
C HIS A 144 8.19 0.37 7.39
N VAL A 145 8.67 1.53 6.92
CA VAL A 145 7.82 2.54 6.25
C VAL A 145 7.45 2.08 4.84
N THR A 146 8.40 1.55 4.08
CA THR A 146 8.13 1.16 2.69
C THR A 146 7.17 -0.02 2.58
N ALA A 147 6.93 -0.77 3.66
CA ALA A 147 5.95 -1.85 3.69
C ALA A 147 4.48 -1.37 3.57
N VAL A 148 4.22 -0.08 3.82
CA VAL A 148 2.88 0.53 3.78
C VAL A 148 2.81 1.82 2.94
N VAL A 149 3.95 2.37 2.52
CA VAL A 149 4.00 3.58 1.69
C VAL A 149 4.59 3.27 0.31
N PRO A 150 3.91 3.67 -0.79
CA PRO A 150 4.48 3.58 -2.13
C PRO A 150 5.67 4.52 -2.28
N VAL A 151 6.72 4.07 -2.96
CA VAL A 151 7.94 4.87 -3.15
C VAL A 151 8.11 5.18 -4.64
N PRO A 152 8.19 6.46 -5.04
CA PRO A 152 8.43 6.82 -6.43
C PRO A 152 9.72 6.20 -6.97
N THR A 153 9.71 5.78 -8.23
CA THR A 153 10.85 5.13 -8.89
C THR A 153 12.12 6.00 -8.90
N ALA A 154 11.96 7.32 -9.02
CA ALA A 154 13.05 8.29 -8.91
C ALA A 154 13.73 8.26 -7.54
N MET A 155 12.95 8.15 -6.46
CA MET A 155 13.47 8.04 -5.09
C MET A 155 14.21 6.71 -4.90
N VAL A 156 13.66 5.61 -5.42
CA VAL A 156 14.33 4.30 -5.38
C VAL A 156 15.67 4.35 -6.11
N ALA A 157 15.74 5.00 -7.28
CA ALA A 157 16.98 5.18 -8.02
C ALA A 157 18.00 6.03 -7.24
N GLN A 158 17.54 7.09 -6.56
CA GLN A 158 18.39 7.90 -5.69
C GLN A 158 18.98 7.09 -4.53
N TRP A 159 18.15 6.31 -3.82
CA TRP A 159 18.62 5.45 -2.74
C TRP A 159 19.58 4.37 -3.24
N GLN A 160 19.26 3.73 -4.37
CA GLN A 160 20.12 2.71 -4.96
C GLN A 160 21.47 3.29 -5.37
N SER A 161 21.49 4.48 -5.95
CA SER A 161 22.71 5.22 -6.28
C SER A 161 23.55 5.46 -5.03
N MET A 162 22.94 5.95 -3.94
CA MET A 162 23.66 6.20 -2.68
C MET A 162 24.26 4.92 -2.09
N VAL A 163 23.52 3.81 -2.11
CA VAL A 163 24.00 2.50 -1.68
C VAL A 163 25.21 2.05 -2.51
N SER A 164 25.11 2.10 -3.84
CA SER A 164 26.20 1.71 -4.73
C SER A 164 27.44 2.60 -4.55
N LYS A 165 27.23 3.92 -4.42
CA LYS A 165 28.29 4.91 -4.12
C LYS A 165 29.04 4.59 -2.83
N ASN A 166 28.31 4.26 -1.76
CA ASN A 166 28.93 3.94 -0.48
C ASN A 166 29.71 2.62 -0.53
N ILE A 167 29.07 1.54 -1.00
CA ILE A 167 29.66 0.20 -1.00
C ILE A 167 30.88 0.13 -1.94
N LEU A 168 30.82 0.77 -3.10
CA LEU A 168 31.85 0.63 -4.13
C LEU A 168 32.93 1.70 -4.01
N ALA A 169 32.56 2.96 -3.70
CA ALA A 169 33.48 4.10 -3.73
C ALA A 169 33.64 4.83 -2.38
N ARG A 170 33.04 4.32 -1.30
CA ARG A 170 33.14 4.86 0.08
C ARG A 170 32.64 6.31 0.17
N LYS A 171 31.71 6.66 -0.70
CA LYS A 171 31.09 7.99 -0.72
C LYS A 171 29.98 8.06 0.31
N THR A 172 29.83 9.22 0.92
CA THR A 172 28.83 9.49 1.96
C THR A 172 27.87 10.59 1.53
N GLY A 173 28.27 11.46 0.60
CA GLY A 173 27.43 12.50 0.02
C GLY A 173 26.60 12.01 -1.16
N SER A 174 25.37 12.50 -1.26
CA SER A 174 24.49 12.23 -2.41
C SER A 174 25.02 12.85 -3.70
N THR A 175 25.66 14.02 -3.60
CA THR A 175 26.27 14.78 -4.72
C THR A 175 27.65 14.27 -5.11
N ASP A 176 28.22 13.30 -4.37
CA ASP A 176 29.54 12.75 -4.67
C ASP A 176 29.56 12.13 -6.06
N ARG A 177 30.56 12.52 -6.86
CA ARG A 177 30.78 11.94 -8.18
C ARG A 177 31.18 10.47 -8.02
N TYR A 178 30.53 9.63 -8.83
CA TYR A 178 30.78 8.20 -8.84
C TYR A 178 30.60 7.67 -10.27
N ARG A 179 31.60 6.91 -10.72
CA ARG A 179 31.54 6.17 -11.98
C ARG A 179 31.55 4.68 -11.62
N PRO A 180 30.53 3.91 -12.00
CA PRO A 180 30.51 2.48 -11.74
C PRO A 180 31.64 1.80 -12.52
N LEU A 181 32.52 1.12 -11.79
CA LEU A 181 33.62 0.34 -12.37
C LEU A 181 33.16 -1.05 -12.84
N LEU A 182 32.02 -1.53 -12.31
CA LEU A 182 31.44 -2.83 -12.62
C LEU A 182 30.11 -2.68 -13.34
N PRO A 183 29.82 -3.50 -14.35
CA PRO A 183 28.50 -3.57 -14.97
C PRO A 183 27.41 -3.84 -13.92
N GLN A 184 26.26 -3.18 -14.06
CA GLN A 184 25.19 -3.22 -13.06
C GLN A 184 24.71 -4.65 -12.73
N ARG A 185 24.68 -5.55 -13.73
CA ARG A 185 24.29 -6.96 -13.53
C ARG A 185 25.17 -7.68 -12.51
N TRP A 186 26.48 -7.44 -12.55
CA TRP A 186 27.46 -8.06 -11.66
C TRP A 186 27.48 -7.42 -10.27
N GLN A 187 26.95 -6.21 -10.11
CA GLN A 187 26.86 -5.58 -8.80
C GLN A 187 25.88 -6.35 -7.89
N TYR A 188 24.76 -6.81 -8.43
CA TYR A 188 23.67 -7.41 -7.65
C TYR A 188 23.74 -8.94 -7.56
N ASP A 189 24.49 -9.59 -8.45
CA ASP A 189 24.58 -11.04 -8.46
C ASP A 189 25.14 -11.57 -7.13
N PRO A 190 24.43 -12.47 -6.43
CA PRO A 190 24.84 -12.97 -5.12
C PRO A 190 25.88 -14.10 -5.19
N GLN A 191 26.04 -14.77 -6.34
CA GLN A 191 26.93 -15.91 -6.52
C GLN A 191 28.29 -15.50 -7.09
N VAL A 192 28.26 -14.77 -8.21
CA VAL A 192 29.47 -14.37 -8.94
C VAL A 192 29.77 -12.87 -8.82
N GLY A 193 28.82 -12.11 -8.29
CA GLY A 193 28.91 -10.66 -8.15
C GLY A 193 29.24 -10.18 -6.74
N LEU A 194 29.02 -8.89 -6.52
CA LEU A 194 29.26 -8.25 -5.21
C LEU A 194 28.08 -8.41 -4.23
N GLY A 195 26.95 -8.97 -4.68
CA GLY A 195 25.74 -9.11 -3.87
C GLY A 195 25.25 -7.80 -3.26
N VAL A 196 25.43 -6.68 -3.98
CA VAL A 196 24.93 -5.37 -3.55
C VAL A 196 23.40 -5.46 -3.41
N PRO A 197 22.81 -4.96 -2.30
CA PRO A 197 21.37 -4.99 -2.13
C PRO A 197 20.66 -4.20 -3.23
N HIS A 198 19.67 -4.83 -3.85
CA HIS A 198 18.83 -4.21 -4.87
C HIS A 198 17.49 -3.77 -4.26
N ILE A 199 17.33 -2.47 -4.03
CA ILE A 199 16.20 -1.88 -3.29
C ILE A 199 14.88 -2.16 -4.02
N ALA A 200 14.84 -1.97 -5.33
CA ALA A 200 13.62 -2.20 -6.12
C ALA A 200 13.14 -3.67 -6.03
N SER A 201 14.07 -4.64 -5.98
CA SER A 201 13.70 -6.05 -5.76
C SER A 201 13.11 -6.26 -4.38
N LYS A 202 13.69 -5.65 -3.33
CA LYS A 202 13.16 -5.77 -1.95
C LYS A 202 11.76 -5.15 -1.83
N LEU A 203 11.53 -3.98 -2.41
CA LEU A 203 10.21 -3.36 -2.47
C LEU A 203 9.21 -4.25 -3.20
N ARG A 204 9.57 -4.77 -4.38
CA ARG A 204 8.73 -5.74 -5.11
C ARG A 204 8.38 -6.95 -4.25
N THR A 205 9.35 -7.52 -3.52
CA THR A 205 9.09 -8.63 -2.59
C THR A 205 8.08 -8.22 -1.50
N GLN A 206 8.21 -7.04 -0.89
CA GLN A 206 7.22 -6.56 0.09
C GLN A 206 5.81 -6.49 -0.50
N ARG A 207 5.68 -6.00 -1.75
CA ARG A 207 4.39 -5.90 -2.45
C ARG A 207 3.77 -7.26 -2.74
N LEU A 208 4.56 -8.20 -3.25
CA LEU A 208 4.07 -9.55 -3.54
C LEU A 208 3.72 -10.33 -2.27
N LEU A 209 4.50 -10.20 -1.19
CA LEU A 209 4.14 -10.78 0.11
C LEU A 209 2.87 -10.16 0.69
N ARG A 210 2.67 -8.85 0.52
CA ARG A 210 1.43 -8.17 0.92
C ARG A 210 0.22 -8.70 0.14
N LEU A 211 0.38 -8.89 -1.17
CA LEU A 211 -0.64 -9.51 -2.01
C LEU A 211 -0.94 -10.94 -1.58
N GLN A 212 0.10 -11.75 -1.31
CA GLN A 212 -0.07 -13.11 -0.83
C GLN A 212 -0.89 -13.16 0.47
N ARG A 213 -0.65 -12.22 1.40
CA ARG A 213 -1.48 -12.08 2.61
C ARG A 213 -2.92 -11.68 2.32
N LEU A 214 -3.18 -10.89 1.28
CA LEU A 214 -4.55 -10.58 0.85
C LEU A 214 -5.23 -11.82 0.25
N LEU A 215 -4.50 -12.63 -0.51
CA LEU A 215 -5.00 -13.84 -1.17
C LEU A 215 -5.31 -15.00 -0.21
N GLN A 216 -4.81 -14.95 1.03
CA GLN A 216 -5.18 -15.90 2.08
C GLN A 216 -6.67 -15.82 2.46
N GLY A 217 -7.37 -14.74 2.05
CA GLY A 217 -8.79 -14.57 2.27
C GLY A 217 -9.16 -14.05 3.66
N THR A 218 -10.41 -13.65 3.80
CA THR A 218 -11.00 -13.15 5.05
C THR A 218 -11.57 -14.32 5.84
N THR A 219 -11.06 -14.53 7.04
CA THR A 219 -11.59 -15.44 8.06
C THR A 219 -12.11 -14.62 9.23
N ALA A 220 -12.87 -15.22 10.16
CA ALA A 220 -13.31 -14.54 11.38
C ALA A 220 -12.14 -14.01 12.24
N ALA A 221 -10.94 -14.60 12.10
CA ALA A 221 -9.72 -14.15 12.77
C ALA A 221 -8.85 -13.21 11.90
N SER A 222 -9.24 -12.97 10.66
CA SER A 222 -8.47 -12.12 9.75
C SER A 222 -8.53 -10.66 10.17
N PRO A 223 -7.45 -9.90 9.95
CA PRO A 223 -7.46 -8.48 10.24
C PRO A 223 -8.43 -7.73 9.30
N PRO A 224 -9.14 -6.70 9.79
CA PRO A 224 -10.24 -6.06 9.07
C PRO A 224 -9.80 -5.36 7.77
N TRP A 225 -8.50 -5.06 7.63
CA TRP A 225 -7.98 -4.42 6.42
C TRP A 225 -8.17 -5.27 5.16
N GLN A 226 -8.20 -6.61 5.25
CA GLN A 226 -8.34 -7.46 4.08
C GLN A 226 -9.68 -7.22 3.38
N GLU A 227 -10.78 -7.21 4.12
CA GLU A 227 -12.11 -6.95 3.57
C GLU A 227 -12.22 -5.53 3.01
N LEU A 228 -11.72 -4.53 3.76
CA LEU A 228 -11.70 -3.13 3.31
C LEU A 228 -10.98 -2.96 1.97
N VAL A 229 -9.88 -3.69 1.77
CA VAL A 229 -9.11 -3.63 0.52
C VAL A 229 -9.84 -4.36 -0.62
N LEU A 230 -10.44 -5.52 -0.37
CA LEU A 230 -11.27 -6.20 -1.37
C LEU A 230 -12.44 -5.32 -1.82
N ARG A 231 -13.06 -4.59 -0.89
CA ARG A 231 -14.11 -3.60 -1.23
C ARG A 231 -13.58 -2.45 -2.10
N GLN A 232 -12.37 -1.94 -1.84
CA GLN A 232 -11.74 -0.95 -2.71
C GLN A 232 -11.49 -1.49 -4.12
N TYR A 233 -11.00 -2.73 -4.24
CA TYR A 233 -10.84 -3.38 -5.54
C TYR A 233 -12.19 -3.58 -6.25
N ALA A 234 -13.24 -3.97 -5.52
CA ALA A 234 -14.58 -4.11 -6.07
C ALA A 234 -15.11 -2.78 -6.63
N ARG A 235 -14.97 -1.68 -5.88
CA ARG A 235 -15.32 -0.32 -6.34
C ARG A 235 -14.49 0.10 -7.56
N THR A 236 -13.20 -0.20 -7.54
CA THR A 236 -12.27 0.09 -8.65
C THR A 236 -12.67 -0.64 -9.93
N MET A 237 -13.14 -1.88 -9.82
CA MET A 237 -13.59 -2.70 -10.96
C MET A 237 -15.03 -2.39 -11.41
N GLY A 238 -15.86 -1.81 -10.54
CA GLY A 238 -17.25 -1.48 -10.83
C GLY A 238 -18.02 -2.70 -11.35
N MET A 239 -18.59 -2.58 -12.55
CA MET A 239 -19.37 -3.63 -13.23
C MET A 239 -18.60 -4.95 -13.45
N LEU A 240 -17.26 -4.89 -13.50
CA LEU A 240 -16.39 -6.04 -13.70
C LEU A 240 -16.17 -6.85 -12.42
N SER A 241 -16.55 -6.32 -11.24
CA SER A 241 -16.40 -7.02 -9.97
C SER A 241 -17.38 -8.18 -9.86
N ARG A 242 -16.89 -9.32 -9.36
CA ARG A 242 -17.69 -10.52 -9.06
C ARG A 242 -17.51 -10.91 -7.60
N PRO A 243 -18.60 -11.02 -6.81
CA PRO A 243 -18.51 -11.53 -5.43
C PRO A 243 -17.93 -12.95 -5.35
N SER A 244 -18.22 -13.80 -6.34
CA SER A 244 -17.67 -15.16 -6.42
C SER A 244 -16.18 -15.20 -6.77
N HIS A 245 -15.64 -14.14 -7.39
CA HIS A 245 -14.25 -14.06 -7.85
C HIS A 245 -13.62 -12.72 -7.44
N PRO A 246 -13.39 -12.49 -6.13
CA PRO A 246 -12.92 -11.19 -5.62
C PRO A 246 -11.51 -10.81 -6.11
N PHE A 247 -10.78 -11.75 -6.71
CA PHE A 247 -9.40 -11.58 -7.16
C PHE A 247 -9.25 -11.42 -8.69
N ASP A 248 -10.33 -11.19 -9.43
CA ASP A 248 -10.28 -10.98 -10.88
C ASP A 248 -9.35 -9.85 -11.32
N PHE A 249 -9.14 -8.85 -10.46
CA PHE A 249 -8.21 -7.77 -10.72
C PHE A 249 -6.79 -8.26 -11.03
N LEU A 250 -6.41 -9.46 -10.58
CA LEU A 250 -5.11 -10.08 -10.88
C LEU A 250 -4.91 -10.39 -12.37
N ALA A 251 -6.00 -10.55 -13.12
CA ALA A 251 -5.96 -10.75 -14.56
C ALA A 251 -5.86 -9.44 -15.34
N TYR A 252 -6.02 -8.28 -14.69
CA TYR A 252 -5.99 -6.97 -15.35
C TYR A 252 -4.69 -6.22 -15.07
N ALA A 253 -4.38 -5.26 -15.94
CA ALA A 253 -3.32 -4.28 -15.72
C ALA A 253 -3.90 -2.92 -15.29
N PRO A 254 -3.42 -2.31 -14.18
CA PRO A 254 -3.92 -1.02 -13.71
C PRO A 254 -3.38 0.12 -14.59
N HIS A 255 -4.15 0.50 -15.62
CA HIS A 255 -3.82 1.62 -16.50
C HIS A 255 -4.61 2.88 -16.15
N HIS A 256 -3.90 4.00 -15.96
CA HIS A 256 -4.50 5.31 -15.65
C HIS A 256 -5.45 5.86 -16.73
N ARG A 257 -5.35 5.38 -17.96
CA ARG A 257 -6.25 5.78 -19.07
C ARG A 257 -7.42 4.84 -19.26
N SER A 258 -7.54 3.80 -18.43
CA SER A 258 -8.64 2.86 -18.55
C SER A 258 -9.95 3.57 -18.23
N THR A 259 -10.90 3.52 -19.15
CA THR A 259 -12.29 3.96 -18.93
C THR A 259 -13.11 2.92 -18.15
N TRP A 260 -12.53 1.74 -17.94
CA TRP A 260 -13.19 0.60 -17.28
C TRP A 260 -12.82 0.47 -15.80
N LEU A 261 -11.73 1.10 -15.35
CA LEU A 261 -11.21 0.97 -13.99
C LEU A 261 -11.14 2.34 -13.30
N HIS A 262 -11.80 2.45 -12.16
CA HIS A 262 -11.83 3.65 -11.33
C HIS A 262 -10.64 3.68 -10.36
N LEU A 263 -9.42 3.81 -10.88
CA LEU A 263 -8.18 3.67 -10.08
C LEU A 263 -8.03 4.68 -8.94
N TRP A 264 -8.84 5.75 -8.90
CA TRP A 264 -8.90 6.71 -7.79
C TRP A 264 -9.58 6.15 -6.54
N GLU A 265 -10.43 5.12 -6.67
CA GLU A 265 -11.07 4.42 -5.54
C GLU A 265 -10.07 3.52 -4.78
N LEU A 266 -8.89 3.28 -5.35
CA LEU A 266 -7.90 2.38 -4.77
C LEU A 266 -6.80 3.16 -4.07
N HIS A 267 -6.58 2.85 -2.79
CA HIS A 267 -5.50 3.44 -2.03
C HIS A 267 -4.14 3.27 -2.75
N PRO A 268 -3.28 4.31 -2.81
CA PRO A 268 -2.04 4.30 -3.60
C PRO A 268 -1.11 3.10 -3.37
N LEU A 269 -1.00 2.61 -2.14
CA LEU A 269 -0.25 1.38 -1.82
C LEU A 269 -0.77 0.17 -2.61
N TRP A 270 -2.08 -0.02 -2.70
CA TRP A 270 -2.67 -1.18 -3.36
C TRP A 270 -2.60 -1.07 -4.88
N ARG A 271 -2.68 0.15 -5.41
CA ARG A 271 -2.34 0.41 -6.82
C ARG A 271 -0.88 0.07 -7.13
N ASP A 272 0.05 0.37 -6.23
CA ASP A 272 1.47 -0.01 -6.36
C ASP A 272 1.67 -1.54 -6.29
N VAL A 273 1.00 -2.21 -5.34
CA VAL A 273 0.97 -3.68 -5.25
C VAL A 273 0.46 -4.31 -6.56
N TRP A 274 -0.66 -3.81 -7.07
CA TRP A 274 -1.28 -4.31 -8.29
C TRP A 274 -0.37 -4.09 -9.51
N SER A 275 0.27 -2.93 -9.62
CA SER A 275 1.22 -2.62 -10.69
C SER A 275 2.42 -3.57 -10.68
N HIS A 276 2.95 -3.88 -9.49
CA HIS A 276 4.03 -4.86 -9.34
C HIS A 276 3.60 -6.28 -9.74
N TRP A 277 2.38 -6.71 -9.37
CA TRP A 277 1.83 -7.98 -9.84
C TRP A 277 1.68 -8.00 -11.37
N ALA A 278 1.04 -6.98 -11.95
CA ALA A 278 0.80 -6.85 -13.38
C ALA A 278 2.10 -6.76 -14.21
N SER A 279 3.22 -6.34 -13.62
CA SER A 279 4.55 -6.39 -14.25
C SER A 279 5.21 -7.77 -14.23
N THR A 280 4.63 -8.76 -13.53
CA THR A 280 5.18 -10.12 -13.44
C THR A 280 4.90 -10.86 -14.74
N SER A 281 5.90 -11.53 -15.31
CA SER A 281 5.68 -12.37 -16.50
C SER A 281 4.55 -13.38 -16.26
N PRO A 282 3.61 -13.57 -17.19
CA PRO A 282 2.53 -14.56 -17.05
C PRO A 282 3.04 -15.96 -16.67
N SER A 283 4.15 -16.40 -17.29
CA SER A 283 4.81 -17.68 -16.99
C SER A 283 5.27 -17.85 -15.53
N LYS A 284 5.44 -16.75 -14.79
CA LYS A 284 5.79 -16.77 -13.36
C LYS A 284 4.56 -16.67 -12.45
N ARG A 285 3.40 -16.25 -12.96
CA ARG A 285 2.16 -16.14 -12.20
C ARG A 285 1.44 -17.48 -12.12
N THR A 286 1.39 -18.18 -13.24
CA THR A 286 0.74 -19.49 -13.39
C THR A 286 1.78 -20.52 -13.80
N GLN A 287 2.10 -21.43 -12.87
CA GLN A 287 3.01 -22.55 -13.15
C GLN A 287 2.30 -23.73 -13.81
N VAL A 288 0.99 -23.85 -13.58
CA VAL A 288 0.13 -24.90 -14.13
C VAL A 288 -0.86 -24.25 -15.11
N PRO A 289 -1.03 -24.80 -16.33
CA PRO A 289 -2.06 -24.33 -17.25
C PRO A 289 -3.46 -24.42 -16.64
N PRO A 290 -4.34 -23.44 -16.84
CA PRO A 290 -5.70 -23.50 -16.32
C PRO A 290 -6.49 -24.64 -16.97
N SER A 291 -7.36 -25.29 -16.20
CA SER A 291 -8.35 -26.23 -16.76
C SER A 291 -9.35 -25.50 -17.65
N LEU A 292 -10.07 -26.21 -18.53
CA LEU A 292 -11.11 -25.59 -19.37
C LEU A 292 -12.15 -24.84 -18.53
N ALA A 293 -12.61 -25.44 -17.43
CA ALA A 293 -13.57 -24.80 -16.52
C ALA A 293 -13.00 -23.51 -15.91
N THR A 294 -11.72 -23.52 -15.52
CA THR A 294 -11.04 -22.34 -15.01
C THR A 294 -10.90 -21.26 -16.08
N ALA A 295 -10.53 -21.64 -17.31
CA ALA A 295 -10.39 -20.72 -18.42
C ALA A 295 -11.73 -20.05 -18.78
N LEU A 296 -12.83 -20.82 -18.79
CA LEU A 296 -14.17 -20.27 -19.03
C LEU A 296 -14.64 -19.31 -17.93
N ALA A 297 -14.14 -19.47 -16.70
CA ALA A 297 -14.43 -18.59 -15.57
C ALA A 297 -13.53 -17.34 -15.51
N GLN A 298 -12.43 -17.30 -16.26
CA GLN A 298 -11.53 -16.14 -16.30
C GLN A 298 -12.23 -14.92 -16.89
N PRO A 299 -11.90 -13.71 -16.40
CA PRO A 299 -12.55 -12.51 -16.89
C PRO A 299 -12.17 -12.23 -18.36
N MET A 300 -13.12 -11.72 -19.15
CA MET A 300 -12.96 -11.58 -20.60
C MET A 300 -12.52 -10.17 -21.04
N TRP A 301 -13.03 -9.11 -20.39
CA TRP A 301 -12.96 -7.75 -20.97
C TRP A 301 -11.58 -7.09 -20.91
N LEU A 302 -10.86 -7.24 -19.80
CA LEU A 302 -9.56 -6.56 -19.54
C LEU A 302 -8.41 -7.52 -19.27
N THR A 303 -8.59 -8.79 -19.60
CA THR A 303 -7.63 -9.84 -19.27
C THR A 303 -6.29 -9.66 -19.98
N SER A 304 -5.22 -10.05 -19.29
CA SER A 304 -3.87 -10.20 -19.83
C SER A 304 -3.53 -11.65 -20.21
N ASP A 305 -4.50 -12.55 -20.19
CA ASP A 305 -4.30 -13.96 -20.50
C ASP A 305 -4.08 -14.15 -22.02
N PRO A 306 -3.02 -14.89 -22.42
CA PRO A 306 -2.69 -15.13 -23.83
C PRO A 306 -3.82 -15.78 -24.64
N LEU A 307 -4.75 -16.52 -24.01
CA LEU A 307 -5.87 -17.16 -24.72
C LEU A 307 -6.95 -16.17 -25.18
N PHE A 308 -6.97 -14.96 -24.58
CA PHE A 308 -8.04 -13.98 -24.74
C PHE A 308 -7.54 -12.64 -25.31
N VAL A 309 -6.29 -12.60 -25.76
CA VAL A 309 -5.68 -11.44 -26.41
C VAL A 309 -5.31 -11.79 -27.84
N THR A 310 -5.36 -10.79 -28.72
CA THR A 310 -4.87 -10.94 -30.10
C THR A 310 -3.35 -11.08 -30.14
N ASP A 311 -2.80 -11.38 -31.32
CA ASP A 311 -1.35 -11.41 -31.56
C ASP A 311 -0.66 -10.08 -31.17
N ASP A 312 -1.39 -8.96 -31.26
CA ASP A 312 -0.97 -7.62 -30.82
C ASP A 312 -1.15 -7.35 -29.31
N LEU A 313 -1.42 -8.40 -28.52
CA LEU A 313 -1.66 -8.36 -27.07
C LEU A 313 -2.83 -7.43 -26.66
N GLN A 314 -3.84 -7.30 -27.51
CA GLN A 314 -5.04 -6.51 -27.21
C GLN A 314 -6.18 -7.43 -26.76
N CYS A 315 -6.84 -7.07 -25.66
CA CYS A 315 -8.05 -7.75 -25.19
C CYS A 315 -9.32 -7.11 -25.76
N ALA A 316 -10.46 -7.79 -25.62
CA ALA A 316 -11.76 -7.35 -26.15
C ALA A 316 -12.13 -5.89 -25.75
N GLY A 317 -11.87 -5.50 -24.50
CA GLY A 317 -12.15 -4.13 -24.02
C GLY A 317 -11.26 -3.05 -24.64
N ARG A 318 -10.07 -3.40 -25.16
CA ARG A 318 -9.16 -2.49 -25.88
C ARG A 318 -9.39 -2.48 -27.39
N LEU A 319 -9.81 -3.61 -27.95
CA LEU A 319 -10.13 -3.74 -29.38
C LEU A 319 -11.39 -2.97 -29.78
N ALA A 320 -12.27 -2.68 -28.81
CA ALA A 320 -13.39 -1.78 -28.98
C ALA A 320 -12.89 -0.34 -29.22
N ASN A 321 -12.39 -0.05 -30.42
CA ASN A 321 -11.91 1.28 -30.81
C ASN A 321 -13.03 2.14 -31.39
N THR A 322 -14.10 1.52 -31.91
CA THR A 322 -15.31 2.21 -32.36
C THR A 322 -16.28 2.45 -31.20
N LEU A 323 -17.05 3.54 -31.28
CA LEU A 323 -18.04 3.90 -30.26
C LEU A 323 -19.09 2.78 -30.07
N ASP A 324 -19.54 2.17 -31.15
CA ASP A 324 -20.56 1.12 -31.11
C ASP A 324 -20.04 -0.17 -30.47
N ALA A 325 -18.80 -0.58 -30.79
CA ALA A 325 -18.17 -1.73 -30.13
C ALA A 325 -17.98 -1.47 -28.63
N ARG A 326 -17.56 -0.26 -28.24
CA ARG A 326 -17.43 0.11 -26.81
C ARG A 326 -18.76 0.04 -26.09
N ARG A 327 -19.83 0.58 -26.71
CA ARG A 327 -21.19 0.53 -26.15
C ARG A 327 -21.65 -0.91 -25.99
N TRP A 328 -21.43 -1.76 -26.98
CA TRP A 328 -21.77 -3.18 -26.90
C TRP A 328 -21.01 -3.88 -25.77
N CYS A 329 -19.68 -3.70 -25.67
CA CYS A 329 -18.88 -4.32 -24.61
C CYS A 329 -19.31 -3.85 -23.20
N LEU A 330 -19.53 -2.55 -23.03
CA LEU A 330 -20.01 -1.98 -21.75
C LEU A 330 -21.44 -2.47 -21.43
N HIS A 331 -22.30 -2.59 -22.43
CA HIS A 331 -23.64 -3.13 -22.26
C HIS A 331 -23.58 -4.60 -21.84
N GLY A 332 -22.74 -5.42 -22.45
CA GLY A 332 -22.52 -6.82 -22.05
C GLY A 332 -22.05 -6.94 -20.60
N ALA A 333 -21.03 -6.15 -20.21
CA ALA A 333 -20.54 -6.12 -18.83
C ALA A 333 -21.62 -5.68 -17.83
N ASN A 334 -22.43 -4.66 -18.18
CA ASN A 334 -23.56 -4.21 -17.36
C ASN A 334 -24.68 -5.25 -17.23
N ASN A 335 -24.88 -6.09 -18.24
CA ASN A 335 -25.84 -7.19 -18.21
C ASN A 335 -25.26 -8.49 -17.62
N GLY A 336 -24.08 -8.42 -16.98
CA GLY A 336 -23.52 -9.53 -16.22
C GLY A 336 -22.62 -10.49 -17.00
N ILE A 337 -22.37 -10.24 -18.30
CA ILE A 337 -21.38 -11.01 -19.07
C ILE A 337 -20.00 -10.57 -18.62
N ARG A 338 -19.28 -11.42 -17.89
CA ARG A 338 -17.96 -11.10 -17.30
C ARG A 338 -16.90 -12.13 -17.68
N CYS A 339 -17.30 -13.39 -17.90
CA CYS A 339 -16.47 -14.46 -18.45
C CYS A 339 -17.21 -15.21 -19.57
N LEU A 340 -16.50 -16.09 -20.29
CA LEU A 340 -17.13 -16.89 -21.35
C LEU A 340 -18.17 -17.87 -20.81
N GLY A 341 -17.98 -18.36 -19.58
CA GLY A 341 -18.95 -19.21 -18.90
C GLY A 341 -20.31 -18.55 -18.66
N ASP A 342 -20.43 -17.21 -18.75
CA ASP A 342 -21.73 -16.52 -18.61
C ASP A 342 -22.57 -16.59 -19.91
N LEU A 343 -22.00 -17.08 -21.02
CA LEU A 343 -22.65 -17.19 -22.33
C LEU A 343 -23.10 -18.62 -22.67
N ILE A 344 -22.68 -19.60 -21.87
CA ILE A 344 -22.98 -21.03 -21.99
C ILE A 344 -24.03 -21.37 -20.95
#